data_AF-A0A2M7YL40-F1
#
_entry.id   AF-A0A2M7YL40-F1
#
_cell.length_a   1.000
_cell.length_b   1.000
_cell.length_c   1.000
_cell.angle_alpha   90.00
_cell.angle_beta   90.00
_cell.angle_gamma   90.00
#
_symmetry.space_group_name_H-M   'P 1'
#
loop_
_entity.id
_entity.type
_entity.pdbx_description
1 polymer ?
#
loop_
_entity_poly.entity_id
_entity_poly.type
_entity_poly.pdbx_seq_one_letter_code
_entity_poly.pdbx_strand_id
1 'polypeptide(L)' 'MTISPEQFNKLATKEDLKDFATKDHLDNKIGEVLNAVDGIAKRFDTIETEFKADKIAHDRIQEDVDNIKERLELKTTP' A
#
# COMPACT_ATOMS: atom_id res chain seq x y z
N MET A 1 2.06 -19.79 -51.72
CA MET A 1 2.48 -20.73 -50.66
C MET A 1 1.24 -21.37 -50.08
N THR A 2 1.15 -22.69 -50.11
CA THR A 2 0.07 -23.47 -49.46
C THR A 2 0.55 -23.94 -48.10
N ILE A 3 -0.32 -23.87 -47.10
CA ILE A 3 -0.02 -24.27 -45.72
C ILE A 3 -0.30 -25.77 -45.58
N SER A 4 0.57 -26.52 -44.89
CA SER A 4 0.32 -27.95 -44.63
C SER A 4 -0.73 -28.16 -43.53
N PRO A 5 -1.38 -29.34 -43.44
CA PRO A 5 -2.32 -29.66 -42.36
C PRO A 5 -1.71 -29.52 -40.96
N GLU A 6 -0.45 -29.92 -40.78
CA GLU A 6 0.26 -29.76 -39.50
C GLU A 6 0.50 -28.30 -39.13
N GLN A 7 0.78 -27.44 -40.12
CA GLN A 7 0.95 -26.01 -39.91
C GLN A 7 -0.39 -25.33 -39.60
N PHE A 8 -1.49 -25.78 -40.23
CA PHE A 8 -2.83 -25.28 -39.96
C PHE A 8 -3.27 -25.56 -38.51
N ASN A 9 -3.00 -26.77 -38.00
CA ASN A 9 -3.33 -27.16 -36.62
C ASN A 9 -2.58 -26.37 -35.53
N LYS A 10 -1.54 -25.60 -35.89
CA LYS A 10 -0.81 -24.73 -34.96
C LYS A 10 -1.39 -23.31 -34.87
N LEU A 11 -2.37 -22.96 -35.70
CA LEU A 11 -3.00 -21.65 -35.69
C LEU A 11 -4.05 -21.58 -34.58
N ALA A 12 -3.89 -20.63 -33.66
CA ALA A 12 -4.93 -20.31 -32.68
C ALA A 12 -6.10 -19.60 -33.37
N THR A 13 -7.32 -19.98 -33.02
CA THR A 13 -8.54 -19.31 -33.47
C THR A 13 -8.86 -18.12 -32.56
N LYS A 14 -9.79 -17.25 -33.00
CA LYS A 14 -10.29 -16.16 -32.16
C LYS A 14 -10.97 -16.68 -30.89
N GLU A 15 -11.61 -17.84 -30.98
CA GLU A 15 -12.28 -18.48 -29.84
C GLU A 15 -11.26 -18.96 -28.81
N ASP A 16 -10.11 -19.46 -29.25
CA ASP A 16 -9.00 -19.89 -28.36
C ASP A 16 -8.38 -18.71 -27.58
N LEU A 17 -8.55 -17.48 -28.08
CA LEU A 17 -7.97 -16.27 -27.49
C LEU A 17 -8.95 -15.45 -26.65
N LYS A 18 -10.23 -15.82 -26.59
CA LYS A 18 -11.29 -15.00 -25.96
C LYS A 18 -11.08 -14.73 -24.47
N ASP A 19 -10.41 -15.66 -23.78
CA ASP A 19 -10.18 -15.60 -22.34
C ASP A 19 -8.84 -14.93 -21.98
N PHE A 20 -8.03 -14.56 -22.98
CA PHE A 20 -6.78 -13.85 -22.76
C PHE A 20 -7.03 -12.36 -22.58
N ALA A 21 -6.45 -11.79 -21.53
CA ALA A 21 -6.44 -10.35 -21.32
C ALA A 21 -5.65 -9.66 -22.45
N THR A 22 -6.20 -8.56 -22.96
CA THR A 22 -5.47 -7.70 -23.91
C THR A 22 -4.42 -6.88 -23.17
N LYS A 23 -3.42 -6.39 -23.92
CA LYS A 23 -2.43 -5.45 -23.39
C LYS A 23 -3.11 -4.24 -22.72
N ASP A 24 -4.06 -3.61 -23.41
CA ASP A 24 -4.77 -2.44 -22.90
C ASP A 24 -5.56 -2.77 -21.62
N HIS A 25 -6.13 -3.97 -21.52
CA HIS A 25 -6.81 -4.41 -20.30
C HIS A 25 -5.83 -4.50 -19.12
N LEU A 26 -4.65 -5.10 -19.34
CA LEU A 26 -3.60 -5.20 -18.33
C LEU A 26 -3.07 -3.82 -17.93
N ASP A 27 -2.79 -2.94 -18.89
CA ASP A 27 -2.30 -1.58 -18.65
C ASP A 27 -3.30 -0.79 -17.78
N ASN A 28 -4.61 -0.91 -18.05
CA ASN A 28 -5.65 -0.30 -17.24
C ASN A 28 -5.68 -0.86 -15.81
N LYS A 29 -5.60 -2.19 -15.64
CA LYS A 29 -5.59 -2.82 -14.31
C LYS A 29 -4.35 -2.47 -13.51
N ILE A 30 -3.18 -2.40 -14.16
CA ILE A 30 -1.94 -1.92 -13.54
C ILE A 30 -2.10 -0.46 -13.10
N GLY A 31 -2.70 0.39 -13.93
CA GLY A 31 -2.99 1.79 -13.56
C GLY A 31 -3.89 1.91 -12.33
N GLU A 32 -4.97 1.11 -12.25
CA GLU A 32 -5.85 1.06 -11.07
C GLU A 32 -5.07 0.68 -9.80
N VAL A 33 -4.19 -0.33 -9.88
CA VAL A 33 -3.35 -0.76 -8.76
C VAL A 33 -2.37 0.33 -8.35
N LEU A 34 -1.67 0.97 -9.30
CA LEU A 34 -0.71 2.04 -9.02
C LEU A 34 -1.39 3.23 -8.33
N ASN A 35 -2.59 3.62 -8.79
CA ASN A 35 -3.37 4.69 -8.15
C ASN A 35 -3.76 4.33 -6.70
N ALA A 36 -4.12 3.07 -6.45
CA ALA A 36 -4.40 2.61 -5.10
C ALA A 36 -3.15 2.64 -4.21
N VAL A 37 -1.99 2.23 -4.74
CA VAL A 37 -0.69 2.28 -4.05
C VAL A 37 -0.29 3.72 -3.72
N ASP A 38 -0.46 4.66 -4.64
CA ASP A 38 -0.23 6.09 -4.39
C ASP A 38 -1.14 6.62 -3.26
N GLY A 39 -2.39 6.16 -3.22
CA GLY A 39 -3.32 6.48 -2.15
C GLY A 39 -2.86 5.95 -0.79
N ILE A 40 -2.29 4.74 -0.76
CA ILE A 40 -1.72 4.14 0.46
C ILE A 40 -0.49 4.92 0.92
N ALA A 41 0.43 5.26 0.02
CA ALA A 41 1.64 6.02 0.34
C ALA A 41 1.30 7.38 0.99
N LYS A 42 0.35 8.13 0.41
CA LYS A 42 -0.10 9.40 0.99
C LYS A 42 -0.70 9.26 2.39
N ARG A 43 -1.47 8.20 2.63
CA ARG A 43 -2.03 7.93 3.97
C ARG A 43 -0.94 7.57 4.96
N PHE A 44 0.07 6.83 4.52
CA PHE A 44 1.21 6.45 5.35
C PHE A 44 2.02 7.69 5.79
N ASP A 45 2.28 8.63 4.87
CA ASP A 45 2.96 9.89 5.20
C ASP A 45 2.18 10.71 6.24
N THR A 46 0.84 10.75 6.12
CA THR A 46 -0.03 11.40 7.10
C THR A 46 0.08 10.71 8.46
N ILE A 47 -0.03 9.38 8.50
CA ILE A 47 0.07 8.59 9.75
C ILE A 47 1.43 8.79 10.42
N GLU A 48 2.53 8.80 9.66
CA GLU A 48 3.87 9.02 10.21
C GLU A 48 3.97 10.40 10.88
N THR A 49 3.36 11.42 10.27
CA THR A 49 3.34 12.77 10.82
C THR A 49 2.53 12.85 12.11
N GLU A 50 1.33 12.26 12.11
CA GLU A 50 0.46 12.19 13.29
C GLU A 50 1.13 11.41 14.44
N PHE A 51 1.79 10.30 14.14
CA PHE A 51 2.49 9.48 15.14
C PHE A 51 3.67 10.22 15.78
N LYS A 52 4.43 11.00 15.00
CA LYS A 52 5.49 11.86 15.56
C LYS A 52 4.92 12.91 16.50
N ALA A 53 3.80 13.53 16.14
CA ALA A 53 3.14 14.52 16.98
C ALA A 53 2.60 13.90 18.28
N ASP A 54 1.98 12.71 18.19
CA ASP A 54 1.46 11.96 19.34
C ASP A 54 2.58 11.56 20.30
N LYS A 55 3.72 11.07 19.77
CA LYS A 55 4.90 10.77 20.60
C LYS A 55 5.37 12.00 21.38
N ILE A 56 5.44 13.17 20.74
CA ILE A 56 5.83 14.43 21.40
C ILE A 56 4.81 14.81 22.48
N ALA A 57 3.51 14.63 22.22
CA ALA A 57 2.47 14.89 23.21
C ALA A 57 2.61 13.94 24.42
N HIS A 58 2.90 12.66 24.18
CA HIS A 58 3.16 11.69 25.24
C HIS A 58 4.40 12.04 26.06
N ASP A 59 5.50 12.48 25.44
CA ASP A 59 6.70 12.91 26.14
C ASP A 59 6.40 14.09 27.10
N ARG A 60 5.58 15.06 26.65
CA ARG A 60 5.14 16.18 27.50
C ARG A 60 4.24 15.74 28.65
N ILE A 61 3.30 14.83 28.37
CA ILE A 61 2.42 14.27 29.42
C ILE A 61 3.25 13.51 30.44
N GLN A 62 4.27 12.78 30.01
CA GLN A 62 5.17 12.06 30.91
C GLN A 62 5.92 13.04 31.82
N GLU A 63 6.43 14.16 31.28
CA GLU A 63 7.05 15.23 32.08
C GLU A 63 6.08 15.82 33.11
N ASP A 64 4.85 16.15 32.70
CA ASP A 64 3.82 16.66 33.61
C ASP A 64 3.47 15.64 34.72
N VAL A 65 3.38 14.35 34.36
CA VAL A 65 3.12 13.26 35.31
C VAL A 65 4.26 13.14 36.31
N ASP A 66 5.52 13.23 35.86
CA ASP A 66 6.68 13.12 36.75
C ASP A 66 6.77 14.34 37.69
N ASN A 67 6.49 15.54 37.19
CA ASN A 67 6.37 16.75 38.01
C ASN A 67 5.27 16.63 39.09
N ILE A 68 4.12 16.03 38.75
CA ILE A 68 3.04 15.78 39.72
C ILE A 68 3.48 14.74 40.75
N LYS A 69 4.12 13.65 40.32
CA LYS A 69 4.62 12.61 41.23
C LYS A 69 5.62 13.17 42.23
N GLU A 70 6.56 14.01 41.78
CA GLU A 70 7.53 14.66 42.66
C GLU A 70 6.84 15.51 43.73
N ARG A 71 5.86 16.35 43.34
CA ARG A 71 5.09 17.18 44.27
C ARG A 71 4.28 16.38 45.29
N LEU A 72 3.92 15.14 44.94
CA LEU A 72 3.17 14.22 45.80
C LEU A 72 4.07 13.21 46.52
N GLU A 73 5.39 13.33 46.40
CA GLU A 73 6.39 12.40 46.98
C GLU A 73 6.18 10.93 46.53
N LEU A 74 5.64 10.73 45.32
CA LEU A 74 5.43 9.42 44.72
C LEU A 74 6.67 8.98 43.94
N LYS A 75 6.91 7.67 43.83
CA LYS A 75 7.98 7.11 42.99
C LYS A 75 7.80 7.56 41.54
N THR A 76 8.81 8.22 40.98
CA THR A 76 8.91 8.51 39.55
C THR A 76 9.25 7.25 38.77
N THR A 77 8.82 7.19 37.51
CA THR A 77 9.25 6.12 36.59
C THR A 77 10.70 6.39 36.19
N PRO A 78 11.58 5.37 36.04
CA PRO A 78 12.94 5.58 35.52
C PRO A 78 12.96 6.13 34.09
#